data_AF-A0A444X966-F1
#
_entry.id   AF-A0A444X966-F1
#
_cell.length_a   1.000
_cell.length_b   1.000
_cell.length_c   1.000
_cell.angle_alpha   90.00
_cell.angle_beta   90.00
_cell.angle_gamma   90.00
#
_symmetry.space_group_name_H-M   'P 1'
#
loop_
_entity.id
_entity.type
_entity.pdbx_description
1 polymer ?
#
loop_
_entity_poly.entity_id
_entity_poly.type
_entity_poly.pdbx_seq_one_letter_code
_entity_poly.pdbx_strand_id
1 'polypeptide(L)' 'MEKLVVEDKRTDAGQFKPGTFQKLADKMNEKFSGCGLTVKHIRNKHKRLKEKYMFVVEMLSCSGFG' A
#
# COMPACT_ATOMS: atom_id res chain seq x y z
N MET A 1 0.58 -10.20 5.24
CA MET A 1 0.93 -9.00 4.46
C MET A 1 1.14 -7.80 5.38
N GLU A 2 0.25 -7.56 6.34
CA GLU A 2 0.40 -6.47 7.34
C GLU A 2 1.76 -6.47 8.04
N LYS A 3 2.25 -7.64 8.47
CA LYS A 3 3.58 -7.77 9.10
C LYS A 3 4.73 -7.20 8.23
N LEU A 4 4.70 -7.38 6.91
CA LEU A 4 5.71 -6.81 6.01
C LEU A 4 5.56 -5.31 5.82
N VAL A 5 4.34 -4.79 5.83
CA VAL A 5 4.10 -3.34 5.75
C VAL A 5 4.58 -2.64 7.02
N VAL A 6 4.56 -3.34 8.15
CA VAL A 6 5.04 -2.86 9.45
C VAL A 6 6.56 -3.04 9.61
N GLU A 7 7.12 -4.17 9.16
CA GLU A 7 8.56 -4.45 9.22
C GLU A 7 9.38 -3.64 8.20
N ASP A 8 8.84 -3.40 7.01
CA ASP A 8 9.50 -2.60 5.98
C ASP A 8 9.31 -1.12 6.30
N LYS A 9 10.17 -0.62 7.19
CA LYS A 9 10.17 0.78 7.65
C LYS A 9 10.10 1.73 6.46
N ARG A 10 9.14 2.67 6.49
CA ARG A 10 9.07 3.78 5.53
C ARG A 10 10.38 4.58 5.59
N THR A 11 10.79 5.14 4.45
CA THR A 11 11.82 6.18 4.41
C THR A 11 11.35 7.41 5.19
N ASP A 12 12.26 8.31 5.53
CA ASP A 12 11.94 9.54 6.28
C ASP A 12 10.89 10.40 5.56
N ALA A 13 10.76 10.27 4.24
CA ALA A 13 9.73 10.90 3.42
C ALA A 13 8.36 10.19 3.45
N GLY A 14 8.16 9.20 4.34
CA GLY A 14 6.93 8.42 4.46
C GLY A 14 6.66 7.48 3.27
N GLN A 15 7.66 7.23 2.42
CA GLN A 15 7.55 6.34 1.26
C GLN A 15 8.09 4.95 1.58
N PHE A 16 7.66 3.93 0.85
CA PHE A 16 8.26 2.60 0.99
C PHE A 16 9.71 2.61 0.49
N LYS A 17 10.55 1.75 1.07
CA LYS A 17 11.92 1.57 0.60
C LYS A 17 11.94 1.00 -0.82
N PRO A 18 13.04 1.21 -1.58
CA PRO A 18 13.24 0.50 -2.83
C PRO A 18 13.18 -1.02 -2.61
N GLY A 19 12.50 -1.74 -3.50
CA GLY A 19 12.35 -3.20 -3.41
C GLY A 19 11.15 -3.70 -2.58
N THR A 20 10.52 -2.86 -1.74
CA THR A 20 9.33 -3.26 -0.96
C THR A 20 8.18 -3.71 -1.86
N PHE A 21 7.97 -3.02 -2.98
CA PHE A 21 6.91 -3.39 -3.93
C PHE A 21 7.18 -4.72 -4.65
N GLN A 22 8.45 -5.10 -4.85
CA GLN A 22 8.81 -6.40 -5.40
C GLN A 22 8.49 -7.50 -4.40
N LYS A 23 8.98 -7.37 -3.16
CA LYS A 23 8.67 -8.31 -2.07
C LYS A 23 7.17 -8.48 -1.85
N LEU A 24 6.40 -7.39 -1.98
CA LEU A 24 4.95 -7.43 -1.84
C LEU A 24 4.28 -8.17 -3.02
N ALA A 25 4.76 -7.97 -4.25
CA ALA A 25 4.29 -8.72 -5.41
C ALA A 25 4.58 -10.22 -5.27
N ASP A 26 5.80 -10.58 -4.88
CA ASP A 26 6.23 -11.97 -4.71
C ASP A 26 5.36 -12.69 -3.67
N LYS A 27 5.14 -12.06 -2.51
CA LYS A 27 4.34 -12.65 -1.44
C LYS A 27 2.84 -12.71 -1.75
N MET A 28 2.34 -11.76 -2.55
CA MET A 28 0.98 -11.84 -3.06
C MET A 28 0.82 -13.03 -4.01
N ASN A 29 1.79 -13.24 -4.91
CA ASN A 29 1.78 -14.37 -5.84
C ASN A 29 2.03 -15.72 -5.13
N GLU A 30 2.83 -15.74 -4.07
CA GLU A 30 3.01 -16.91 -3.20
C GLU A 30 1.68 -17.30 -2.53
N LYS A 31 0.99 -16.31 -1.93
CA LYS A 31 -0.28 -16.55 -1.23
C LYS A 31 -1.42 -16.86 -2.19
N PHE A 32 -1.42 -16.26 -3.37
CA PHE A 32 -2.45 -16.41 -4.39
C PHE A 32 -1.79 -16.93 -5.67
N SER A 33 -1.50 -18.22 -5.68
CA SER A 33 -0.90 -18.90 -6.83
C SER A 33 -1.71 -18.65 -8.10
N GLY A 34 -1.05 -18.17 -9.16
CA GLY A 34 -1.69 -17.87 -10.45
C GLY A 34 -2.24 -16.44 -10.59
N CYS A 35 -2.13 -15.59 -9.55
CA CYS A 35 -2.61 -14.20 -9.64
C CYS A 35 -1.80 -13.33 -10.61
N GLY A 36 -0.53 -13.66 -10.86
CA GLY A 36 0.30 -12.99 -11.87
C GLY A 36 0.52 -11.49 -11.60
N LEU A 37 0.54 -11.09 -10.34
CA LEU A 37 0.68 -9.69 -9.96
C LEU A 37 2.09 -9.18 -10.21
N THR A 38 2.19 -8.10 -10.97
CA THR A 38 3.46 -7.42 -11.23
C THR A 38 3.62 -6.24 -10.26
N VAL A 39 4.85 -5.76 -10.10
CA VAL A 39 5.14 -4.54 -9.34
C VAL A 39 4.29 -3.34 -9.81
N LYS A 40 4.00 -3.25 -11.12
CA LYS A 40 3.14 -2.20 -11.68
C LYS A 40 1.72 -2.29 -11.11
N HIS A 41 1.14 -3.49 -11.04
CA HIS A 41 -0.20 -3.69 -10.44
C HIS A 41 -0.22 -3.25 -8.98
N ILE A 42 0.80 -3.65 -8.21
CA ILE A 42 0.94 -3.29 -6.80
C ILE A 42 1.06 -1.77 -6.62
N ARG A 43 1.92 -1.08 -7.39
CA ARG A 43 2.07 0.38 -7.31
C ARG A 43 0.77 1.12 -7.64
N ASN A 44 0.07 0.70 -8.70
CA ASN A 44 -1.21 1.31 -9.08
C ASN A 44 -2.26 1.12 -7.99
N LYS A 45 -2.33 -0.08 -7.39
CA LYS A 45 -3.25 -0.34 -6.28
C LYS A 45 -2.91 0.51 -5.06
N HIS A 46 -1.64 0.59 -4.69
CA HIS A 46 -1.18 1.44 -3.59
C HIS A 46 -1.56 2.91 -3.80
N LYS A 47 -1.32 3.46 -5.00
CA LYS A 47 -1.70 4.85 -5.34
C LYS A 47 -3.20 5.10 -5.11
N ARG A 48 -4.05 4.25 -5.69
CA ARG A 48 -5.52 4.38 -5.53
C ARG A 48 -5.98 4.24 -4.09
N LEU A 49 -5.37 3.36 -3.31
CA LEU A 49 -5.68 3.22 -1.89
C LEU A 49 -5.28 4.47 -1.10
N LYS A 50 -4.09 5.02 -1.37
CA LYS A 50 -3.62 6.26 -0.73
C LYS A 50 -4.58 7.42 -1.00
N GLU A 51 -5.02 7.61 -2.24
CA GLU A 51 -6.00 8.64 -2.62
C GLU A 51 -7.31 8.49 -1.85
N LYS A 52 -7.87 7.27 -1.78
CA LYS A 52 -9.09 7.01 -0.99
C LYS A 52 -8.91 7.30 0.49
N TYR A 53 -7.78 6.89 1.07
CA TYR A 53 -7.48 7.18 2.47
C TYR A 53 -7.35 8.68 2.72
N MET A 54 -6.77 9.45 1.80
CA MET A 54 -6.72 10.91 1.93
C MET A 54 -8.12 11.52 1.99
N PHE A 55 -9.05 11.10 1.13
CA PHE A 55 -10.43 11.59 1.20
C PHE A 55 -11.09 11.27 2.54
N VAL A 56 -10.86 10.07 3.10
CA VAL A 56 -11.40 9.71 4.43
C VAL A 56 -10.79 10.60 5.52
N VAL A 57 -9.48 10.86 5.48
CA VAL A 57 -8.81 11.76 6.43
C VAL A 57 -9.35 13.19 6.32
N GLU A 58 -9.57 13.68 5.10
CA GLU A 58 -10.17 14.99 4.84
C GLU A 58 -11.60 15.06 5.39
N MET A 59 -12.42 14.04 5.13
CA MET A 59 -13.79 13.96 5.67
C MET A 59 -13.81 14.02 7.21
N LEU A 60 -12.94 13.23 7.86
CA LEU A 60 -12.80 13.24 9.32
C LEU A 60 -12.28 14.57 9.88
N SER A 61 -11.61 15.37 9.05
CA SER A 61 -11.10 16.69 9.42
C SER A 61 -12.13 17.80 9.25
N CYS A 62 -13.25 17.54 8.57
CA CYS A 62 -14.37 18.47 8.45
C CYS A 62 -15.34 18.31 9.62
N SER A 63 -15.66 19.42 10.32
CA SER A 63 -16.68 19.43 11.38
C SER A 63 -18.07 19.14 10.79
N GLY A 64 -18.53 17.91 10.95
CA GLY A 64 -19.81 17.42 10.40
C GLY A 64 -19.82 15.93 10.05
N PHE A 65 -18.64 15.31 9.97
CA PHE A 65 -18.49 13.85 9.91
C PHE A 65 -17.88 13.36 11.24
N GLY A 66 -18.74 13.08 12.21
CA GLY A 66 -18.42 12.54 13.53
C GLY A 66 -19.68 12.09 14.25
#